data_AF-A0A9D1M1S5-F1
#
_entry.id   AF-A0A9D1M1S5-F1
#
_cell.length_a   1.000
_cell.length_b   1.000
_cell.length_c   1.000
_cell.angle_alpha   90.00
_cell.angle_beta   90.00
_cell.angle_gamma   90.00
#
_symmetry.space_group_name_H-M   'P 1'
#
loop_
_entity.id
_entity.type
_entity.pdbx_description
1 polymer ?
#
loop_
_entity_poly.entity_id
_entity_poly.type
_entity_poly.pdbx_seq_one_letter_code
_entity_poly.pdbx_strand_id
1 'polypeptide(L)'
;MLETILYQLSKISGVLIIFLVVVMLVSFILYKMTKKFNIHKKSVMLCGMLTSLKNTQLIMITAIIIRTFLVMFTAIFYTKNILLYLIMIILSSLVYAIFHYRKAIFEIISTSAQIIALYLIHILSNYMIEVSNDPYVLAIKICLIIFIIMYASYFFLKNFEDVITKEKRRKKYEEG
;
A
#
# COMPACT_ATOMS: atom_id res chain seq x y z
N MET A 1 -27.03 -8.69 -26.91
CA MET A 1 -25.60 -8.58 -26.50
C MET A 1 -25.32 -7.24 -25.84
N LEU A 2 -25.56 -6.10 -26.52
CA LEU A 2 -25.39 -4.76 -25.94
C LEU A 2 -26.35 -4.49 -24.76
N GLU A 3 -27.62 -4.85 -24.88
CA GLU A 3 -28.62 -4.73 -23.79
C GLU A 3 -28.29 -5.63 -22.59
N THR A 4 -27.77 -6.82 -22.85
CA THR A 4 -27.31 -7.74 -21.80
C THR A 4 -26.12 -7.15 -21.05
N ILE A 5 -25.17 -6.53 -21.75
CA ILE A 5 -24.03 -5.82 -21.16
C ILE A 5 -24.50 -4.58 -20.37
N LEU A 6 -25.45 -3.81 -20.91
CA LEU A 6 -26.06 -2.65 -20.24
C LEU A 6 -26.81 -3.03 -18.97
N TYR A 7 -27.53 -4.14 -18.99
CA TYR A 7 -28.25 -4.67 -17.83
C TYR A 7 -27.29 -5.13 -16.72
N GLN A 8 -26.20 -5.81 -17.09
CA GLN A 8 -25.14 -6.20 -16.16
C GLN A 8 -24.41 -4.96 -15.59
N LEU A 9 -24.10 -3.96 -16.42
CA LEU A 9 -23.52 -2.66 -15.99
C LEU A 9 -24.43 -1.87 -15.04
N SER A 10 -25.74 -1.85 -15.32
CA SER A 10 -26.74 -1.18 -14.49
C SER A 10 -26.77 -1.75 -13.07
N LYS A 11 -26.68 -3.08 -12.94
CA LYS A 11 -26.66 -3.78 -11.65
C LYS A 11 -25.34 -3.59 -10.88
N ILE A 12 -24.22 -3.43 -11.60
CA ILE A 12 -22.89 -3.09 -11.02
C ILE A 12 -22.81 -1.61 -10.59
N SER A 13 -23.59 -0.73 -11.21
CA SER A 13 -23.45 0.72 -11.06
C SER A 13 -23.53 1.19 -9.60
N GLY A 14 -24.40 0.60 -8.78
CA GLY A 14 -24.52 0.94 -7.35
C GLY A 14 -23.25 0.63 -6.54
N VAL A 15 -22.62 -0.52 -6.80
CA VAL A 15 -21.36 -0.91 -6.13
C VAL A 15 -20.20 -0.05 -6.61
N LEU A 16 -20.16 0.27 -7.91
CA LEU A 16 -19.16 1.19 -8.46
C LEU A 16 -19.30 2.59 -7.88
N ILE A 17 -20.52 3.11 -7.69
CA ILE A 17 -20.76 4.42 -7.07
C ILE A 17 -20.26 4.45 -5.63
N ILE A 18 -20.58 3.42 -4.83
CA ILE A 18 -20.09 3.30 -3.45
C ILE A 18 -18.56 3.23 -3.42
N PHE A 19 -17.97 2.43 -4.32
CA PHE A 19 -16.52 2.36 -4.46
C PHE A 19 -15.89 3.70 -4.88
N LEU A 20 -16.50 4.43 -5.80
CA LEU A 20 -16.05 5.76 -6.24
C LEU A 20 -16.09 6.77 -5.09
N VAL A 21 -17.12 6.73 -4.24
CA VAL A 21 -17.22 7.56 -3.05
C VAL A 21 -16.13 7.23 -2.04
N VAL A 22 -15.85 5.94 -1.82
CA VAL A 22 -14.76 5.48 -0.93
C VAL A 22 -13.40 5.90 -1.48
N VAL A 23 -13.15 5.72 -2.78
CA VAL A 23 -11.91 6.15 -3.43
C VAL A 23 -11.76 7.67 -3.40
N MET A 24 -12.84 8.44 -3.58
CA MET A 24 -12.81 9.90 -3.42
C MET A 24 -12.48 10.30 -1.99
N LEU A 25 -13.09 9.66 -0.99
CA LEU A 25 -12.81 9.94 0.42
C LEU A 25 -11.35 9.63 0.77
N VAL A 26 -10.85 8.47 0.36
CA VAL A 26 -9.44 8.09 0.56
C VAL A 26 -8.53 9.05 -0.19
N SER A 27 -8.82 9.39 -1.44
CA SER A 27 -8.04 10.35 -2.24
C SER A 27 -8.07 11.75 -1.64
N PHE A 28 -9.18 12.17 -1.05
CA PHE A 28 -9.32 13.45 -0.38
C PHE A 28 -8.48 13.50 0.91
N ILE A 29 -8.51 12.42 1.70
CA ILE A 29 -7.65 12.25 2.88
C ILE A 29 -6.17 12.27 2.46
N LEU A 30 -5.82 11.52 1.40
CA LEU A 30 -4.47 11.48 0.85
C LEU A 30 -4.03 12.86 0.34
N TYR A 31 -4.84 13.53 -0.46
CA TYR A 31 -4.58 14.89 -0.93
C TYR A 31 -4.32 15.86 0.22
N LYS A 32 -5.09 15.77 1.30
CA LYS A 32 -4.89 16.60 2.50
C LYS A 32 -3.55 16.31 3.18
N MET A 33 -3.09 15.05 3.16
CA MET A 33 -1.77 14.66 3.67
C MET A 33 -0.64 15.07 2.71
N THR A 34 -0.82 14.94 1.39
CA THR A 34 0.16 15.36 0.38
C THR A 34 0.28 16.87 0.25
N LYS A 35 -0.76 17.65 0.59
CA LYS A 35 -0.70 19.14 0.62
C LYS A 35 0.29 19.67 1.68
N LYS A 36 0.65 18.87 2.70
CA LYS A 36 1.77 19.16 3.61
C LYS A 36 3.14 18.86 2.99
N PHE A 37 3.20 18.10 1.90
CA PHE A 37 4.42 17.76 1.16
C PHE A 37 4.66 18.77 0.03
N ASN A 38 5.47 19.79 0.29
CA ASN A 38 5.92 20.71 -0.75
C ASN A 38 7.04 20.04 -1.60
N ILE A 39 6.65 19.45 -2.74
CA ILE A 39 7.47 18.51 -3.54
C ILE A 39 8.61 19.21 -4.31
N HIS A 40 8.44 20.47 -4.73
CA HIS A 40 9.34 21.06 -5.73
C HIS A 40 10.71 21.53 -5.19
N LYS A 41 10.80 21.90 -3.90
CA LYS A 41 12.06 22.34 -3.27
C LYS A 41 12.88 21.19 -2.64
N LYS A 42 12.36 19.95 -2.66
CA LYS A 42 12.83 18.84 -1.81
C LYS A 42 13.41 17.63 -2.57
N SER A 43 13.29 17.54 -3.89
CA SER A 43 13.85 16.37 -4.63
C SER A 43 15.39 16.36 -4.62
N VAL A 44 16.03 17.53 -4.76
CA VAL A 44 17.49 17.70 -4.59
C VAL A 44 17.90 17.43 -3.13
N MET A 45 17.01 17.73 -2.17
CA MET A 45 17.21 17.47 -0.74
C MET A 45 17.02 15.98 -0.37
N LEU A 46 16.22 15.21 -1.12
CA LEU A 46 15.94 13.78 -0.87
C LEU A 46 17.19 12.92 -1.09
N CYS A 47 17.91 13.16 -2.19
CA CYS A 47 19.20 12.49 -2.44
C CYS A 47 20.25 12.89 -1.38
N GLY A 48 20.36 14.19 -1.04
CA GLY A 48 21.27 14.66 0.01
C GLY A 48 20.88 14.21 1.42
N MET A 49 19.59 13.95 1.68
CA MET A 49 19.13 13.40 2.95
C MET A 49 19.50 11.92 3.10
N LEU A 50 19.40 11.11 2.04
CA LEU A 50 19.82 9.69 2.08
C LEU A 50 21.30 9.53 2.41
N THR A 51 22.16 10.45 1.97
CA THR A 51 23.61 10.44 2.24
C THR A 51 23.95 10.74 3.71
N SER A 52 23.02 11.35 4.45
CA SER A 52 23.19 11.72 5.87
C SER A 52 22.52 10.74 6.85
N LEU A 53 21.87 9.68 6.37
CA LEU A 53 21.13 8.75 7.23
C LEU A 53 22.06 7.71 7.85
N LYS A 54 21.77 7.32 9.10
CA LYS A 54 22.47 6.23 9.77
C LYS A 54 22.11 4.89 9.10
N ASN A 55 23.02 3.92 9.16
CA ASN A 55 22.83 2.57 8.58
C ASN A 55 21.50 1.92 8.98
N THR A 56 21.03 2.14 10.21
CA THR A 56 19.73 1.62 10.69
C THR A 56 18.52 2.23 9.96
N GLN A 57 18.60 3.50 9.55
CA GLN A 57 17.53 4.16 8.79
C GLN A 57 17.53 3.75 7.32
N LEU A 58 18.71 3.53 6.74
CA LEU A 58 18.84 2.95 5.41
C LEU A 58 18.19 1.56 5.36
N ILE A 59 18.47 0.70 6.35
CA ILE A 59 17.83 -0.62 6.47
C ILE A 59 16.30 -0.49 6.57
N MET A 60 15.79 0.44 7.38
CA MET A 60 14.35 0.69 7.52
C MET A 60 13.71 1.13 6.19
N ILE A 61 14.32 2.08 5.47
CA ILE A 61 13.81 2.57 4.18
C ILE A 61 13.80 1.44 3.15
N THR A 62 14.89 0.66 3.06
CA THR A 62 14.98 -0.49 2.16
C THR A 62 13.92 -1.53 2.48
N ALA A 63 13.67 -1.82 3.77
CA ALA A 63 12.58 -2.72 4.16
C ALA A 63 11.21 -2.18 3.73
N ILE A 64 10.93 -0.89 3.93
CA ILE A 64 9.67 -0.27 3.48
C ILE A 64 9.50 -0.38 1.96
N ILE A 65 10.57 -0.13 1.18
CA ILE A 65 10.55 -0.24 -0.29
C ILE A 65 10.25 -1.68 -0.72
N ILE A 66 10.99 -2.66 -0.19
CA ILE A 66 10.81 -4.08 -0.52
C ILE A 66 9.38 -4.53 -0.18
N ARG A 67 8.88 -4.21 1.02
CA ARG A 67 7.51 -4.55 1.42
C ARG A 67 6.48 -3.97 0.46
N THR A 68 6.62 -2.70 0.13
CA THR A 68 5.68 -1.97 -0.74
C THR A 68 5.68 -2.55 -2.14
N PHE A 69 6.86 -2.85 -2.69
CA PHE A 69 7.02 -3.51 -3.98
C PHE A 69 6.35 -4.90 -3.99
N LEU A 70 6.59 -5.72 -2.97
CA LEU A 70 5.97 -7.05 -2.85
C LEU A 70 4.45 -6.97 -2.82
N VAL A 71 3.87 -6.05 -2.03
CA VAL A 71 2.41 -5.86 -1.96
C VAL A 71 1.83 -5.48 -3.32
N MET A 72 2.44 -4.51 -4.02
CA MET A 72 1.97 -4.10 -5.35
C MET A 72 2.12 -5.23 -6.37
N PHE A 73 3.25 -5.93 -6.36
CA PHE A 73 3.53 -7.05 -7.25
C PHE A 73 2.50 -8.17 -7.07
N THR A 74 2.27 -8.60 -5.83
CA THR A 74 1.32 -9.67 -5.51
C THR A 74 -0.14 -9.28 -5.81
N ALA A 75 -0.49 -8.00 -5.70
CA ALA A 75 -1.83 -7.53 -6.06
C ALA A 75 -2.09 -7.58 -7.58
N ILE A 76 -1.09 -7.24 -8.38
CA ILE A 76 -1.23 -7.13 -9.85
C ILE A 76 -1.06 -8.50 -10.51
N PHE A 77 -0.06 -9.27 -10.08
CA PHE A 77 0.29 -10.54 -10.72
C PHE A 77 -0.35 -11.71 -10.00
N TYR A 78 -1.11 -12.49 -10.76
CA TYR A 78 -1.62 -13.76 -10.26
C TYR A 78 -0.43 -14.68 -9.91
N THR A 79 -0.44 -15.18 -8.68
CA THR A 79 0.59 -16.07 -8.19
C THR A 79 -0.06 -17.29 -7.56
N LYS A 80 0.32 -18.49 -8.03
CA LYS A 80 -0.16 -19.77 -7.49
C LYS A 80 0.24 -19.98 -6.03
N ASN A 81 1.43 -19.51 -5.64
CA ASN A 81 2.00 -19.67 -4.29
C ASN A 81 1.89 -18.38 -3.45
N ILE A 82 0.67 -17.90 -3.22
CA ILE A 82 0.41 -16.66 -2.47
C ILE A 82 1.07 -16.65 -1.08
N LEU A 83 1.10 -17.80 -0.39
CA LEU A 83 1.64 -17.93 0.97
C LEU A 83 3.09 -17.49 1.08
N LEU A 84 3.92 -17.77 0.06
CA LEU A 84 5.33 -17.39 0.04
C LEU A 84 5.49 -15.86 0.04
N TYR A 85 4.70 -15.17 -0.77
CA TYR A 85 4.71 -13.70 -0.83
C TYR A 85 4.18 -13.07 0.47
N LEU A 86 3.15 -13.65 1.08
CA LEU A 86 2.65 -13.19 2.38
C LEU A 86 3.73 -13.32 3.46
N ILE A 87 4.47 -14.43 3.51
CA ILE A 87 5.59 -14.62 4.45
C ILE A 87 6.68 -13.57 4.21
N MET A 88 7.05 -13.29 2.96
CA MET A 88 8.04 -12.26 2.62
C MET A 88 7.60 -10.86 3.07
N ILE A 89 6.32 -10.52 2.91
CA ILE A 89 5.73 -9.26 3.38
C ILE A 89 5.81 -9.16 4.91
N ILE A 90 5.49 -10.25 5.63
CA ILE A 90 5.59 -10.30 7.10
C ILE A 90 7.03 -10.10 7.57
N LEU A 91 7.99 -10.81 6.98
CA LEU A 91 9.41 -10.69 7.33
C LEU A 91 9.92 -9.27 7.11
N SER A 92 9.59 -8.67 5.96
CA SER A 92 9.96 -7.29 5.66
C SER A 92 9.34 -6.28 6.64
N SER A 93 8.08 -6.51 7.02
CA SER A 93 7.39 -5.71 8.05
C SER A 93 8.01 -5.87 9.44
N LEU A 94 8.46 -7.07 9.80
CA LEU A 94 9.11 -7.34 11.10
C LEU A 94 10.44 -6.61 11.21
N VAL A 95 11.24 -6.60 10.13
CA VAL A 95 12.50 -5.82 10.09
C VAL A 95 12.22 -4.36 10.41
N TYR A 96 11.23 -3.74 9.79
CA TYR A 96 10.86 -2.35 10.10
C TYR A 96 10.37 -2.17 11.55
N ALA A 97 9.52 -3.08 12.04
CA ALA A 97 8.93 -3.01 13.38
C ALA A 97 9.98 -3.11 14.51
N ILE A 98 10.99 -3.97 14.36
CA ILE A 98 12.07 -4.15 15.35
C ILE A 98 12.85 -2.83 15.55
N PHE A 99 13.18 -2.13 14.46
CA PHE A 99 13.90 -0.85 14.54
C PHE A 99 13.00 0.33 14.93
N HIS A 100 11.67 0.17 14.92
CA HIS A 100 10.72 1.21 15.28
C HIS A 100 9.62 0.76 16.26
N TYR A 101 10.04 0.17 17.40
CA TYR A 101 9.16 -0.40 18.44
C TYR A 101 7.92 0.45 18.81
N ARG A 102 8.06 1.78 19.00
CA ARG A 102 6.92 2.65 19.39
C ARG A 102 5.78 2.67 18.36
N LYS A 103 6.06 2.35 17.09
CA LYS A 103 5.08 2.28 16.01
C LYS A 103 4.89 0.86 15.48
N ALA A 104 5.48 -0.15 16.12
CA ALA A 104 5.37 -1.55 15.70
C ALA A 104 3.91 -2.03 15.63
N ILE A 105 3.07 -1.61 16.59
CA ILE A 105 1.64 -1.95 16.60
C ILE A 105 0.93 -1.43 15.34
N PHE A 106 1.20 -0.18 14.94
CA PHE A 106 0.63 0.39 13.72
C PHE A 106 1.11 -0.35 12.46
N GLU A 107 2.37 -0.79 12.43
CA GLU A 107 2.90 -1.57 11.31
C GLU A 107 2.24 -2.96 11.23
N ILE A 108 2.06 -3.65 12.36
CA ILE A 108 1.41 -4.96 12.40
C ILE A 108 -0.05 -4.86 11.92
N ILE A 109 -0.78 -3.84 12.37
CA ILE A 109 -2.16 -3.60 11.92
C ILE A 109 -2.18 -3.29 10.42
N SER A 110 -1.25 -2.47 9.93
CA SER A 110 -1.16 -2.18 8.51
C SER A 110 -0.88 -3.42 7.67
N THR A 111 0.12 -4.20 8.08
CA THR A 111 0.55 -5.39 7.34
C THR A 111 -0.51 -6.48 7.35
N SER A 112 -1.22 -6.67 8.47
CA SER A 112 -2.36 -7.60 8.52
C SER A 112 -3.49 -7.18 7.58
N ALA A 113 -3.83 -5.89 7.52
CA ALA A 113 -4.81 -5.38 6.54
C ALA A 113 -4.37 -5.65 5.09
N GLN A 114 -3.08 -5.46 4.78
CA GLN A 114 -2.53 -5.76 3.45
C GLN A 114 -2.64 -7.26 3.11
N ILE A 115 -2.30 -8.13 4.06
CA ILE A 115 -2.36 -9.59 3.89
C ILE A 115 -3.79 -10.05 3.62
N ILE A 116 -4.76 -9.55 4.39
CA ILE A 116 -6.17 -9.90 4.22
C ILE A 116 -6.64 -9.50 2.82
N ALA A 117 -6.33 -8.27 2.38
CA ALA A 117 -6.71 -7.81 1.04
C ALA A 117 -6.06 -8.63 -0.08
N LEU A 118 -4.77 -8.95 0.03
CA LEU A 118 -4.07 -9.80 -0.95
C LEU A 118 -4.65 -11.22 -0.99
N TYR A 119 -5.00 -11.78 0.17
CA TYR A 119 -5.62 -13.10 0.24
C TYR A 119 -7.01 -13.12 -0.41
N LEU A 120 -7.81 -12.06 -0.22
CA LEU A 120 -9.08 -11.89 -0.93
C LEU A 120 -8.86 -11.81 -2.45
N ILE A 121 -7.89 -11.02 -2.94
CA ILE A 121 -7.54 -10.96 -4.38
C ILE A 121 -7.19 -12.36 -4.92
N HIS A 122 -6.47 -13.15 -4.14
CA HIS A 122 -6.13 -14.52 -4.51
C HIS A 122 -7.36 -15.43 -4.60
N ILE A 123 -8.26 -15.39 -3.60
CA ILE A 123 -9.53 -16.14 -3.63
C ILE A 123 -10.35 -15.77 -4.87
N LEU A 124 -10.52 -14.47 -5.15
CA LEU A 124 -11.26 -14.03 -6.33
C LEU A 124 -10.59 -14.51 -7.62
N SER A 125 -9.25 -14.52 -7.67
CA SER A 125 -8.52 -15.01 -8.84
C SER A 125 -8.72 -16.52 -9.06
N ASN A 126 -8.69 -17.33 -7.99
CA ASN A 126 -8.93 -18.76 -8.09
C ASN A 126 -10.38 -19.06 -8.50
N TYR A 127 -11.35 -18.35 -7.92
CA TYR A 127 -12.76 -18.49 -8.29
C TYR A 127 -12.98 -18.22 -9.79
N MET A 128 -12.35 -17.18 -10.33
CA MET A 128 -12.45 -16.85 -11.77
C MET A 128 -11.82 -17.91 -12.68
N ILE A 129 -10.81 -18.65 -12.20
CA ILE A 129 -10.18 -19.74 -12.94
C ILE A 129 -11.04 -21.00 -12.90
N GLU A 130 -11.67 -21.30 -11.76
CA GLU A 130 -12.39 -22.57 -11.52
C GLU A 130 -13.84 -22.55 -12.01
N VAL A 131 -14.59 -21.47 -11.76
CA VAL A 131 -16.06 -21.47 -11.92
C VAL A 131 -16.50 -20.83 -13.23
N SER A 132 -16.00 -19.62 -13.53
CA SER A 132 -16.14 -18.90 -14.80
C SER A 132 -15.63 -17.47 -14.62
N ASN A 133 -15.21 -16.82 -15.70
CA ASN A 133 -14.77 -15.41 -15.72
C ASN A 133 -15.97 -14.45 -15.61
N ASP A 134 -16.61 -14.44 -14.44
CA ASP A 134 -17.75 -13.57 -14.15
C ASP A 134 -17.30 -12.09 -14.08
N PRO A 135 -17.91 -11.18 -14.88
CA PRO A 135 -17.54 -9.77 -14.91
C PRO A 135 -17.73 -9.03 -13.58
N TYR A 136 -18.66 -9.47 -12.71
CA TYR A 136 -18.84 -8.90 -11.37
C TYR A 136 -17.63 -9.18 -10.48
N VAL A 137 -17.13 -10.42 -10.53
CA VAL A 137 -15.97 -10.84 -9.73
C VAL A 137 -14.72 -10.13 -10.24
N LEU A 138 -14.58 -9.95 -11.55
CA LEU A 138 -13.51 -9.15 -12.13
C LEU A 138 -13.56 -7.68 -11.66
N ALA A 139 -14.75 -7.06 -11.66
CA ALA A 139 -14.91 -5.68 -11.20
C ALA A 139 -14.53 -5.52 -9.72
N ILE A 140 -15.00 -6.42 -8.85
CA ILE A 140 -14.65 -6.43 -7.42
C ILE A 140 -13.14 -6.62 -7.24
N LYS A 141 -12.52 -7.53 -7.99
CA LYS A 141 -11.07 -7.77 -7.96
C LYS A 141 -10.28 -6.51 -8.33
N ILE A 142 -10.63 -5.84 -9.43
CA ILE A 142 -9.97 -4.60 -9.87
C ILE A 142 -10.11 -3.51 -8.80
N CYS A 143 -11.30 -3.37 -8.21
CA CYS A 143 -11.54 -2.42 -7.12
C CYS A 143 -10.63 -2.70 -5.91
N LEU A 144 -10.49 -3.98 -5.52
CA LEU A 144 -9.60 -4.39 -4.43
C LEU A 144 -8.12 -4.09 -4.75
N ILE A 145 -7.69 -4.31 -6.00
CA ILE A 145 -6.32 -4.01 -6.46
C ILE A 145 -6.03 -2.51 -6.37
N ILE A 146 -6.95 -1.66 -6.81
CA ILE A 146 -6.78 -0.20 -6.71
C ILE A 146 -6.71 0.22 -5.23
N PHE A 147 -7.59 -0.32 -4.39
CA PHE A 147 -7.60 -0.05 -2.97
C PHE A 147 -6.28 -0.42 -2.29
N ILE A 148 -5.75 -1.62 -2.55
CA ILE A 148 -4.50 -2.07 -1.93
C ILE A 148 -3.29 -1.27 -2.42
N ILE A 149 -3.26 -0.85 -3.69
CA ILE A 149 -2.20 0.02 -4.23
C ILE A 149 -2.23 1.37 -3.51
N MET A 150 -3.40 2.01 -3.41
CA MET A 150 -3.54 3.29 -2.71
C MET A 150 -3.13 3.16 -1.23
N TYR A 151 -3.58 2.10 -0.57
CA TYR A 151 -3.25 1.81 0.82
C TYR A 151 -1.76 1.57 1.03
N ALA A 152 -1.12 0.80 0.15
CA ALA A 152 0.31 0.54 0.21
C ALA A 152 1.13 1.81 -0.03
N SER A 153 0.77 2.63 -1.03
CA SER A 153 1.41 3.92 -1.29
C SER A 153 1.28 4.89 -0.12
N TYR A 154 0.12 4.92 0.54
CA TYR A 154 -0.08 5.73 1.73
C TYR A 154 0.87 5.36 2.87
N PHE A 155 0.90 4.07 3.22
CA PHE A 155 1.75 3.58 4.30
C PHE A 155 3.23 3.68 3.96
N PHE A 156 3.60 3.52 2.68
CA PHE A 156 4.94 3.80 2.19
C PHE A 156 5.36 5.24 2.51
N LEU A 157 4.57 6.23 2.08
CA LEU A 157 4.88 7.64 2.31
C LEU A 157 4.93 8.00 3.80
N LYS A 158 3.97 7.51 4.58
CA LYS A 158 3.90 7.73 6.02
C LYS A 158 5.12 7.16 6.75
N ASN A 159 5.48 5.91 6.46
CA ASN A 159 6.62 5.24 7.11
C ASN A 159 7.95 5.86 6.68
N PHE A 160 8.06 6.30 5.43
CA PHE A 160 9.22 7.02 4.92
C PHE A 160 9.39 8.39 5.60
N GLU A 161 8.31 9.15 5.76
CA GLU A 161 8.32 10.42 6.51
C GLU A 161 8.73 10.24 7.96
N ASP A 162 8.24 9.17 8.61
CA ASP A 162 8.55 8.85 9.99
C ASP A 162 10.04 8.57 10.21
N VAL A 163 10.67 7.82 9.30
CA VAL A 163 12.11 7.53 9.36
C VAL A 163 12.91 8.82 9.18
N ILE A 164 12.53 9.67 8.23
CA ILE A 164 13.17 10.95 7.94
C ILE A 164 13.05 11.95 9.09
N THR A 165 11.86 12.07 9.68
CA THR A 165 11.59 13.10 10.70
C THR A 165 12.27 12.77 12.02
N LYS A 166 12.50 11.49 12.30
CA LYS A 166 13.31 11.03 13.44
C LYS A 166 14.75 11.57 13.36
N GLU A 167 15.33 11.66 12.16
CA GLU A 167 16.69 12.18 11.98
C GLU A 167 16.77 13.69 12.22
N LYS A 168 15.82 14.46 11.67
CA LYS A 168 15.79 15.92 11.87
C LYS A 168 15.66 16.31 13.34
N ARG A 169 14.88 15.56 14.12
CA ARG A 169 14.79 15.80 15.57
C ARG A 169 16.11 15.49 16.26
N ARG A 170 16.78 14.38 15.92
CA ARG A 170 18.05 13.99 16.55
C ARG A 170 19.15 15.03 16.32
N LYS A 171 19.31 15.53 15.09
CA LYS A 171 20.30 16.58 14.77
C LYS A 171 20.07 17.87 15.56
N LYS A 172 18.81 18.27 15.76
CA LYS A 172 18.46 19.46 16.54
C LYS A 172 18.82 19.35 18.04
N TYR A 173 18.96 18.14 18.58
CA TYR A 173 19.43 17.88 19.94
C TYR A 173 20.95 17.69 20.05
N GLU A 174 21.64 17.40 18.94
CA GLU A 174 23.11 17.26 18.91
C GLU A 174 23.81 18.61 18.63
N GLU A 175 23.07 19.64 18.18
CA GLU A 175 23.55 21.00 17.87
C GLU A 175 23.18 22.07 18.93
N GLY A 176 22.50 21.70 20.03
CA GLY A 176 22.10 22.62 21.11
C GLY A 176 22.58 22.15 22.47
#